data_AF-A0A1H6JJ63-F1
#
_entry.id   AF-A0A1H6JJ63-F1
#
_cell.length_a   1.000
_cell.length_b   1.000
_cell.length_c   1.000
_cell.angle_alpha   90.00
_cell.angle_beta   90.00
_cell.angle_gamma   90.00
#
_symmetry.space_group_name_H-M   'P 1'
#
loop_
_entity.id
_entity.type
_entity.pdbx_description
1 polymer ?
#
loop_
_entity_poly.entity_id
_entity_poly.type
_entity_poly.pdbx_seq_one_letter_code
_entity_poly.pdbx_strand_id
1 'polypeptide(L)'
;MKNALTYFLPCIFLFCSCTVDDVSYNEKTEESNSVLVIDQLFKTFESKTHKAHNKQSLQDLINQIEAEALQDETFFNLVDENYSTPLAADIEAVLTDADAVLTNLNIRTDVKNYVSSVINTNTQTALTTLNQTIKSNVLLTTAEKAMLADIISFRNQQITEGGDDDEWNTRNIVTYVQGYTISRANAVLNVLIIKVIEKED
;
A
#
# COMPACT_ATOMS: atom_id res chain seq x y z
N MET A 1 -76.80 -25.13 20.36
CA MET A 1 -76.42 -24.86 18.95
C MET A 1 -75.03 -25.42 18.72
N LYS A 2 -74.97 -26.37 17.78
CA LYS A 2 -73.86 -27.06 17.10
C LYS A 2 -72.42 -26.87 17.60
N ASN A 3 -71.89 -28.00 18.10
CA ASN A 3 -70.48 -28.38 18.03
C ASN A 3 -70.02 -28.39 16.56
N ALA A 4 -68.84 -27.82 16.28
CA ALA A 4 -68.10 -28.06 15.06
C ALA A 4 -66.71 -28.58 15.44
N LEU A 5 -66.56 -29.90 15.24
CA LEU A 5 -65.31 -30.63 15.25
C LEU A 5 -64.72 -30.50 13.85
N THR A 6 -63.50 -29.99 13.71
CA THR A 6 -62.78 -30.06 12.42
C THR A 6 -61.30 -30.32 12.65
N TYR A 7 -60.97 -31.60 12.51
CA TYR A 7 -59.80 -32.23 11.92
C TYR A 7 -58.40 -31.65 12.17
N PHE A 8 -57.68 -32.41 13.00
CA PHE A 8 -56.23 -32.61 12.97
C PHE A 8 -55.74 -32.94 11.54
N LEU A 9 -54.71 -32.22 11.09
CA LEU A 9 -53.81 -32.67 10.03
C LEU A 9 -52.37 -32.43 10.52
N PRO A 10 -51.54 -33.48 10.72
CA PRO A 10 -50.16 -33.29 11.08
C PRO A 10 -49.38 -32.93 9.82
N CYS A 11 -48.92 -31.67 9.72
CA CYS A 11 -47.91 -31.30 8.73
C CYS A 11 -46.60 -32.02 9.09
N ILE A 12 -46.24 -32.94 8.21
CA ILE A 12 -44.99 -33.67 8.13
C ILE A 12 -43.82 -32.68 8.26
N PHE A 13 -43.00 -32.88 9.29
CA PHE A 13 -41.65 -32.30 9.38
C PHE A 13 -40.82 -32.86 8.22
N LEU A 14 -40.74 -32.11 7.12
CA LEU A 14 -39.65 -32.25 6.16
C LEU A 14 -38.41 -31.65 6.84
N PHE A 15 -37.54 -32.54 7.33
CA PHE A 15 -36.14 -32.22 7.59
C PHE A 15 -35.47 -31.84 6.27
N CYS A 16 -35.63 -30.58 5.86
CA CYS A 16 -34.68 -29.94 4.98
C CYS A 16 -33.49 -29.59 5.88
N SER A 17 -32.50 -30.49 5.95
CA SER A 17 -31.14 -30.08 6.28
C SER A 17 -30.70 -29.13 5.18
N CYS A 18 -30.95 -27.83 5.36
CA CYS A 18 -30.06 -26.82 4.84
C CYS A 18 -28.73 -27.10 5.55
N THR A 19 -27.87 -27.88 4.91
CA THR A 19 -26.44 -27.69 5.08
C THR A 19 -26.22 -26.22 4.78
N VAL A 20 -26.10 -25.42 5.83
CA VAL A 20 -25.61 -24.06 5.70
C VAL A 20 -24.30 -24.20 4.97
N ASP A 21 -24.23 -23.47 3.87
CA ASP A 21 -23.15 -23.48 2.91
C ASP A 21 -21.81 -23.72 3.59
N ASP A 22 -21.00 -24.58 2.97
CA ASP A 22 -19.56 -24.41 3.04
C ASP A 22 -19.30 -22.98 2.56
N VAL A 23 -19.36 -22.03 3.50
CA VAL A 23 -18.68 -20.76 3.39
C VAL A 23 -17.22 -21.19 3.46
N SER A 24 -16.73 -21.60 2.30
CA SER A 24 -15.36 -21.37 1.91
C SER A 24 -15.10 -19.93 2.32
N TYR A 25 -14.42 -19.77 3.45
CA TYR A 25 -13.64 -18.58 3.69
C TYR A 25 -12.69 -18.55 2.51
N ASN A 26 -13.11 -17.87 1.47
CA ASN A 26 -12.21 -17.31 0.50
C ASN A 26 -11.44 -16.30 1.34
N GLU A 27 -10.36 -16.75 1.97
CA GLU A 27 -9.23 -15.90 2.32
C GLU A 27 -8.83 -15.23 1.01
N LYS A 28 -9.54 -14.14 0.67
CA LYS A 28 -8.99 -13.09 -0.15
C LYS A 28 -7.95 -12.39 0.71
N THR A 29 -6.85 -13.09 0.92
CA THR A 29 -5.58 -12.48 1.27
C THR A 29 -4.83 -12.30 -0.05
N GLU A 30 -5.46 -11.64 -1.02
CA GLU A 30 -4.67 -10.82 -1.93
C GLU A 30 -4.12 -9.71 -1.04
N GLU A 31 -2.91 -9.94 -0.53
CA GLU A 31 -2.09 -8.92 0.10
C GLU A 31 -2.10 -7.73 -0.88
N SER A 32 -2.89 -6.70 -0.57
CA SER A 32 -3.11 -5.56 -1.47
C SER A 32 -1.75 -5.05 -1.91
N ASN A 33 -1.40 -5.21 -3.17
CA ASN A 33 -0.06 -4.86 -3.64
C ASN A 33 0.02 -3.33 -3.66
N SER A 34 0.80 -2.74 -2.74
CA SER A 34 0.91 -1.28 -2.59
C SER A 34 1.24 -0.58 -3.91
N VAL A 35 1.99 -1.25 -4.79
CA VAL A 35 2.31 -0.77 -6.15
C VAL A 35 1.06 -0.53 -6.98
N LEU A 36 0.13 -1.48 -6.98
CA LEU A 36 -1.11 -1.37 -7.75
C LEU A 36 -2.01 -0.27 -7.19
N VAL A 37 -2.06 -0.13 -5.86
CA VAL A 37 -2.84 0.94 -5.20
C VAL A 37 -2.27 2.30 -5.59
N ILE A 38 -0.96 2.48 -5.51
CA ILE A 38 -0.28 3.73 -5.88
C ILE A 38 -0.55 4.07 -7.36
N ASP A 39 -0.38 3.11 -8.27
CA ASP A 39 -0.58 3.35 -9.70
C ASP A 39 -2.05 3.65 -10.05
N GLN A 40 -3.00 3.02 -9.36
CA GLN A 40 -4.42 3.34 -9.49
C GLN A 40 -4.70 4.78 -9.02
N LEU A 41 -4.28 5.12 -7.81
CA LEU A 41 -4.47 6.45 -7.23
C LEU A 41 -3.84 7.54 -8.09
N PHE A 42 -2.62 7.30 -8.59
CA PHE A 42 -1.90 8.23 -9.46
C PHE A 42 -2.69 8.52 -10.73
N LYS A 43 -3.16 7.47 -11.43
CA LYS A 43 -4.01 7.63 -12.62
C LYS A 43 -5.32 8.35 -12.32
N THR A 44 -5.95 8.03 -11.18
CA THR A 44 -7.18 8.71 -10.74
C THR A 44 -6.93 10.19 -10.50
N PHE A 45 -5.85 10.53 -9.79
CA PHE A 45 -5.47 11.92 -9.53
C PHE A 45 -5.24 12.67 -10.84
N GLU A 46 -4.36 12.16 -11.73
CA GLU A 46 -4.09 12.75 -13.04
C GLU A 46 -5.35 12.97 -13.89
N SER A 47 -6.34 12.08 -13.79
CA SER A 47 -7.59 12.20 -14.55
C SER A 47 -8.54 13.27 -14.00
N LYS A 48 -8.52 13.51 -12.69
CA LYS A 48 -9.41 14.46 -12.00
C LYS A 48 -8.82 15.87 -11.97
N THR A 49 -7.52 16.00 -11.73
CA THR A 49 -6.86 17.30 -11.61
C THR A 49 -6.24 17.70 -12.95
N HIS A 50 -6.92 18.58 -13.69
CA HIS A 50 -6.38 19.13 -14.94
C HIS A 50 -5.21 20.09 -14.64
N LYS A 51 -3.99 19.57 -14.41
CA LYS A 51 -2.64 20.21 -14.45
C LYS A 51 -2.45 21.63 -13.86
N ALA A 52 -3.37 22.13 -13.04
CA ALA A 52 -3.36 23.53 -12.57
C ALA A 52 -2.76 23.67 -11.15
N HIS A 53 -1.69 22.93 -10.84
CA HIS A 53 -1.07 22.91 -9.51
C HIS A 53 -0.07 24.04 -9.25
N ASN A 54 0.24 24.84 -10.28
CA ASN A 54 1.36 25.78 -10.36
C ASN A 54 1.37 26.97 -9.35
N LYS A 55 0.52 26.99 -8.32
CA LYS A 55 0.45 28.06 -7.30
C LYS A 55 0.11 27.61 -5.88
N GLN A 56 -0.02 26.32 -5.60
CA GLN A 56 -0.37 25.86 -4.25
C GLN A 56 0.88 25.53 -3.42
N SER A 57 0.79 25.62 -2.09
CA SER A 57 1.87 25.17 -1.22
C SER A 57 1.98 23.64 -1.27
N LEU A 58 3.15 23.08 -0.93
CA LEU A 58 3.30 21.62 -0.89
C LEU A 58 2.31 20.96 0.08
N GLN A 59 2.05 21.57 1.23
CA GLN A 59 1.06 21.02 2.16
C GLN A 59 -0.36 21.03 1.58
N ASP A 60 -0.72 22.06 0.80
CA ASP A 60 -2.02 22.10 0.12
C ASP A 60 -2.13 21.01 -0.95
N LEU A 61 -1.05 20.76 -1.71
CA LEU A 61 -0.98 19.65 -2.66
C LEU A 61 -1.14 18.29 -1.94
N ILE A 62 -0.44 18.09 -0.82
CA ILE A 62 -0.56 16.86 -0.01
C ILE A 62 -1.99 16.65 0.45
N ASN A 63 -2.62 17.68 1.01
CA ASN A 63 -4.01 17.61 1.49
C ASN A 63 -4.98 17.31 0.34
N GLN A 64 -4.74 17.86 -0.86
CA GLN A 64 -5.54 17.57 -2.05
C GLN A 64 -5.39 16.11 -2.49
N ILE A 65 -4.16 15.60 -2.56
CA ILE A 65 -3.87 14.20 -2.91
C ILE A 65 -4.53 13.25 -1.89
N GLU A 66 -4.38 13.53 -0.60
CA GLU A 66 -5.01 12.76 0.47
C GLU A 66 -6.54 12.73 0.33
N ALA A 67 -7.17 13.88 0.12
CA ALA A 67 -8.62 13.96 0.00
C ALA A 67 -9.16 13.15 -1.20
N GLU A 68 -8.39 13.04 -2.29
CA GLU A 68 -8.73 12.18 -3.42
C GLU A 68 -8.43 10.70 -3.12
N ALA A 69 -7.32 10.40 -2.46
CA ALA A 69 -6.96 9.03 -2.08
C ALA A 69 -7.97 8.42 -1.11
N LEU A 70 -8.49 9.19 -0.15
CA LEU A 70 -9.51 8.75 0.80
C LEU A 70 -10.88 8.45 0.16
N GLN A 71 -11.10 8.85 -1.10
CA GLN A 71 -12.29 8.44 -1.86
C GLN A 71 -12.13 7.04 -2.50
N ASP A 72 -10.92 6.50 -2.57
CA ASP A 72 -10.64 5.16 -3.08
C ASP A 72 -10.81 4.13 -1.95
N GLU A 73 -11.69 3.15 -2.15
CA GLU A 73 -11.99 2.12 -1.16
C GLU A 73 -10.75 1.27 -0.81
N THR A 74 -9.87 1.02 -1.78
CA THR A 74 -8.66 0.22 -1.57
C THR A 74 -7.68 0.94 -0.66
N PHE A 75 -7.47 2.24 -0.90
CA PHE A 75 -6.64 3.07 -0.02
C PHE A 75 -7.28 3.26 1.36
N PHE A 76 -8.58 3.54 1.42
CA PHE A 76 -9.30 3.73 2.67
C PHE A 76 -9.18 2.50 3.58
N ASN A 77 -9.19 1.29 3.02
CA ASN A 77 -8.99 0.04 3.76
C ASN A 77 -7.56 -0.16 4.29
N LEU A 78 -6.58 0.65 3.88
CA LEU A 78 -5.22 0.67 4.44
C LEU A 78 -5.08 1.63 5.63
N VAL A 79 -6.06 2.51 5.86
CA VAL A 79 -6.04 3.51 6.93
C VAL A 79 -6.33 2.83 8.26
N ASP A 80 -5.42 3.00 9.21
CA ASP A 80 -5.54 2.49 10.58
C ASP A 80 -5.51 3.65 11.59
N GLU A 81 -5.53 3.33 12.89
CA GLU A 81 -5.48 4.33 13.96
C GLU A 81 -4.17 5.12 14.04
N ASN A 82 -3.09 4.65 13.39
CA ASN A 82 -1.79 5.31 13.37
C ASN A 82 -1.64 6.24 12.17
N TYR A 83 -2.53 6.15 11.19
CA TYR A 83 -2.50 7.02 10.02
C TYR A 83 -2.58 8.50 10.39
N SER A 84 -1.74 9.30 9.74
CA SER A 84 -1.78 10.76 9.85
C SER A 84 -1.44 11.39 8.50
N THR A 85 -2.03 12.54 8.17
CA THR A 85 -1.65 13.31 6.97
C THR A 85 -0.13 13.56 6.93
N PRO A 86 0.57 13.24 5.83
CA PRO A 86 1.99 13.53 5.66
C PRO A 86 2.30 15.03 5.80
N LEU A 87 3.47 15.34 6.37
CA LEU A 87 3.93 16.72 6.49
C LEU A 87 4.80 17.09 5.29
N ALA A 88 4.61 18.30 4.77
CA ALA A 88 5.40 18.86 3.68
C ALA A 88 6.92 18.78 3.96
N ALA A 89 7.34 19.08 5.19
CA ALA A 89 8.75 19.05 5.59
C ALA A 89 9.38 17.65 5.46
N ASP A 90 8.63 16.59 5.73
CA ASP A 90 9.13 15.21 5.62
C ASP A 90 9.31 14.81 4.15
N ILE A 91 8.38 15.23 3.28
CA ILE A 91 8.46 15.04 1.83
C ILE A 91 9.63 15.86 1.24
N GLU A 92 9.77 17.12 1.63
CA GLU A 92 10.89 17.99 1.21
C GLU A 92 12.25 17.43 1.60
N ALA A 93 12.35 16.82 2.79
CA ALA A 93 13.58 16.18 3.23
C ALA A 93 14.00 15.04 2.28
N VAL A 94 13.05 14.21 1.84
CA VAL A 94 13.32 13.12 0.87
C VAL A 94 13.67 13.67 -0.50
N LEU A 95 12.96 14.70 -0.98
CA LEU A 95 13.25 15.36 -2.25
C LEU A 95 14.65 16.00 -2.26
N THR A 96 15.13 16.47 -1.11
CA THR A 96 16.44 17.09 -0.97
C THR A 96 17.57 16.07 -0.88
N ASP A 97 17.43 15.05 -0.01
CA ASP A 97 18.46 14.03 0.23
C ASP A 97 17.84 12.74 0.82
N ALA A 98 17.40 11.86 -0.08
CA ALA A 98 16.80 10.58 0.30
C ALA A 98 17.78 9.66 1.07
N ASP A 99 19.08 9.71 0.77
CA ASP A 99 20.10 8.89 1.44
C ASP A 99 20.29 9.34 2.90
N ALA A 100 20.30 10.65 3.15
CA ALA A 100 20.33 11.20 4.50
C ALA A 100 19.07 10.84 5.29
N VAL A 101 17.89 10.88 4.65
CA VAL A 101 16.65 10.42 5.29
C VAL A 101 16.77 8.95 5.69
N LEU A 102 17.10 8.05 4.75
CA LEU A 102 17.25 6.61 5.02
C LEU A 102 18.25 6.33 6.15
N THR A 103 19.37 7.06 6.16
CA THR A 103 20.40 6.95 7.20
C THR A 103 19.84 7.30 8.59
N ASN A 104 18.95 8.28 8.68
CA ASN A 104 18.41 8.80 9.94
C ASN A 104 17.08 8.15 10.37
N LEU A 105 16.40 7.38 9.51
CA LEU A 105 15.15 6.71 9.88
C LEU A 105 15.32 5.81 11.12
N ASN A 106 14.36 5.85 12.04
CA ASN A 106 14.39 5.04 13.26
C ASN A 106 13.90 3.60 13.00
N ILE A 107 14.59 2.90 12.11
CA ILE A 107 14.40 1.47 11.81
C ILE A 107 15.70 0.72 12.08
N ARG A 108 15.61 -0.60 12.26
CA ARG A 108 16.78 -1.43 12.55
C ARG A 108 17.80 -1.38 11.41
N THR A 109 19.07 -1.46 11.77
CA THR A 109 20.20 -1.41 10.81
C THR A 109 20.12 -2.51 9.76
N ASP A 110 19.68 -3.72 10.12
CA ASP A 110 19.53 -4.81 9.16
C ASP A 110 18.41 -4.56 8.15
N VAL A 111 17.30 -3.93 8.58
CA VAL A 111 16.26 -3.46 7.67
C VAL A 111 16.80 -2.38 6.73
N LYS A 112 17.56 -1.39 7.22
CA LYS A 112 18.23 -0.39 6.36
C LYS A 112 19.12 -1.04 5.32
N ASN A 113 19.91 -2.05 5.71
CA ASN A 113 20.78 -2.77 4.79
C ASN A 113 19.98 -3.50 3.70
N TYR A 114 18.82 -4.07 4.02
CA TYR A 114 17.93 -4.63 3.01
C TYR A 114 17.36 -3.55 2.09
N VAL A 115 16.91 -2.41 2.61
CA VAL A 115 16.44 -1.28 1.80
C VAL A 115 17.53 -0.82 0.82
N SER A 116 18.75 -0.59 1.31
CA SER A 116 19.89 -0.24 0.45
C SER A 116 20.19 -1.34 -0.58
N SER A 117 20.05 -2.62 -0.22
CA SER A 117 20.25 -3.72 -1.17
C SER A 117 19.19 -3.71 -2.27
N VAL A 118 17.93 -3.41 -1.95
CA VAL A 118 16.85 -3.29 -2.94
C VAL A 118 17.15 -2.14 -3.90
N ILE A 119 17.47 -0.94 -3.39
CA ILE A 119 17.78 0.25 -4.20
C ILE A 119 18.92 -0.05 -5.20
N ASN A 120 19.99 -0.69 -4.73
CA ASN A 120 21.18 -0.98 -5.53
C ASN A 120 21.06 -2.23 -6.43
N THR A 121 19.91 -2.91 -6.44
CA THR A 121 19.71 -4.11 -7.26
C THR A 121 19.05 -3.77 -8.59
N ASN A 122 19.69 -4.17 -9.69
CA ASN A 122 19.27 -3.80 -11.06
C ASN A 122 18.80 -5.00 -11.89
N THR A 123 18.57 -6.16 -11.27
CA THR A 123 18.08 -7.35 -11.97
C THR A 123 16.95 -8.04 -11.21
N GLN A 124 15.95 -8.53 -11.95
CA GLN A 124 14.81 -9.27 -11.38
C GLN A 124 15.25 -10.55 -10.65
N THR A 125 16.27 -11.25 -11.17
CA THR A 125 16.83 -12.46 -10.55
C THR A 125 17.43 -12.17 -9.18
N ALA A 126 18.20 -11.08 -9.06
CA ALA A 126 18.78 -10.68 -7.79
C ALA A 126 17.69 -10.22 -6.79
N LEU A 127 16.68 -9.47 -7.25
CA LEU A 127 15.53 -9.11 -6.41
C LEU A 127 14.75 -10.34 -5.91
N THR A 128 14.56 -11.34 -6.77
CA THR A 128 13.89 -12.59 -6.39
C THR A 128 14.68 -13.32 -5.29
N THR A 129 15.99 -13.39 -5.44
CA THR A 129 16.89 -14.00 -4.44
C THR A 129 16.86 -13.22 -3.11
N LEU A 130 16.85 -11.88 -3.20
CA LEU A 130 16.74 -11.00 -2.05
C LEU A 130 15.41 -11.20 -1.31
N ASN A 131 14.30 -11.29 -2.04
CA ASN A 131 12.98 -11.56 -1.47
C ASN A 131 12.92 -12.91 -0.73
N GLN A 132 13.50 -13.97 -1.29
CA GLN A 132 13.61 -15.27 -0.61
C GLN A 132 14.44 -15.19 0.68
N THR A 133 15.54 -14.43 0.64
CA THR A 133 16.38 -14.18 1.82
C THR A 133 15.60 -13.44 2.92
N ILE A 134 14.83 -12.41 2.56
CA ILE A 134 13.98 -11.66 3.50
C ILE A 134 12.88 -12.55 4.09
N LYS A 135 12.18 -13.32 3.25
CA LYS A 135 11.11 -14.23 3.69
C LYS A 135 11.60 -15.26 4.72
N SER A 136 12.78 -15.83 4.48
CA SER A 136 13.39 -16.84 5.35
C SER A 136 14.10 -16.26 6.59
N ASN A 137 14.35 -14.95 6.64
CA ASN A 137 15.00 -14.32 7.79
C ASN A 137 14.07 -14.32 9.03
N VAL A 138 14.45 -15.06 10.07
CA VAL A 138 13.66 -15.22 11.30
C VAL A 138 13.75 -14.02 12.25
N LEU A 139 14.70 -13.11 12.02
CA LEU A 139 14.90 -11.91 12.85
C LEU A 139 14.03 -10.76 12.37
N LEU A 140 13.49 -10.81 11.15
CA LEU A 140 12.58 -9.78 10.64
C LEU A 140 11.15 -10.05 11.12
N THR A 141 10.47 -9.00 11.54
CA THR A 141 9.05 -9.02 11.87
C THR A 141 8.21 -9.17 10.60
N THR A 142 6.93 -9.55 10.77
CA THR A 142 5.98 -9.62 9.65
C THR A 142 5.84 -8.27 8.94
N ALA A 143 5.77 -7.17 9.70
CA ALA A 143 5.65 -5.82 9.14
C ALA A 143 6.90 -5.42 8.34
N GLU A 144 8.11 -5.71 8.86
CA GLU A 144 9.36 -5.47 8.13
C GLU A 144 9.42 -6.27 6.82
N LYS A 145 8.99 -7.54 6.84
CA LYS A 145 8.94 -8.37 5.63
C LYS A 145 7.95 -7.84 4.61
N ALA A 146 6.76 -7.41 5.05
CA ALA A 146 5.75 -6.83 4.18
C ALA A 146 6.25 -5.54 3.52
N MET A 147 6.79 -4.61 4.31
CA MET A 147 7.41 -3.38 3.80
C MET A 147 8.54 -3.67 2.79
N LEU A 148 9.43 -4.62 3.10
CA LEU A 148 10.52 -4.99 2.22
C LEU A 148 10.03 -5.67 0.93
N ALA A 149 8.95 -6.45 1.00
CA ALA A 149 8.33 -7.07 -0.17
C ALA A 149 7.67 -6.02 -1.09
N ASP A 150 7.06 -4.98 -0.52
CA ASP A 150 6.48 -3.87 -1.26
C ASP A 150 7.56 -3.09 -2.04
N ILE A 151 8.68 -2.73 -1.39
CA ILE A 151 9.76 -2.00 -2.09
C ILE A 151 10.50 -2.86 -3.13
N ILE A 152 10.55 -4.18 -2.94
CA ILE A 152 11.02 -5.11 -3.98
C ILE A 152 10.09 -5.06 -5.19
N SER A 153 8.78 -4.99 -4.96
CA SER A 153 7.80 -4.89 -6.03
C SER A 153 7.96 -3.58 -6.80
N PHE A 154 8.21 -2.45 -6.13
CA PHE A 154 8.55 -1.19 -6.81
C PHE A 154 9.80 -1.33 -7.69
N ARG A 155 10.91 -1.82 -7.13
CA ARG A 155 12.16 -1.95 -7.89
C ARG A 155 12.00 -2.91 -9.07
N ASN A 156 11.24 -3.99 -8.89
CA ASN A 156 10.97 -4.95 -9.95
C ASN A 156 10.14 -4.34 -11.09
N GLN A 157 9.15 -3.50 -10.78
CA GLN A 157 8.39 -2.76 -11.79
C GLN A 157 9.30 -1.83 -12.59
N GLN A 158 10.13 -1.02 -11.91
CA GLN A 158 11.07 -0.09 -12.56
C GLN A 158 12.03 -0.80 -13.53
N ILE A 159 12.63 -1.92 -13.11
CA ILE A 159 13.51 -2.73 -13.96
C ILE A 159 12.76 -3.26 -15.19
N THR A 160 11.47 -3.61 -15.04
CA THR A 160 10.66 -4.15 -16.13
C THR A 160 10.25 -3.08 -17.13
N GLU A 161 9.94 -1.88 -16.65
CA GLU A 161 9.49 -0.75 -17.47
C GLU A 161 10.66 0.02 -18.11
N GLY A 162 11.90 -0.26 -17.71
CA GLY A 162 13.10 0.39 -18.25
C GLY A 162 13.25 1.83 -17.77
N GLY A 163 12.77 2.13 -16.55
CA GLY A 163 12.90 3.46 -15.94
C GLY A 163 14.34 3.72 -15.52
N ASP A 164 15.01 4.64 -16.22
CA ASP A 164 16.41 5.02 -16.00
C ASP A 164 16.62 6.08 -14.90
N ASP A 165 15.55 6.53 -14.22
CA ASP A 165 15.68 7.56 -13.18
C ASP A 165 15.95 6.96 -11.79
N ASP A 166 17.21 6.57 -11.57
CA ASP A 166 17.66 6.01 -10.29
C ASP A 166 17.42 6.94 -9.09
N GLU A 167 17.35 8.26 -9.30
CA GLU A 167 17.10 9.24 -8.23
C GLU A 167 15.63 9.21 -7.79
N TRP A 168 14.68 9.34 -8.71
CA TRP A 168 13.25 9.21 -8.38
C TRP A 168 12.90 7.83 -7.85
N ASN A 169 13.55 6.79 -8.38
CA ASN A 169 13.40 5.43 -7.87
C ASN A 169 13.83 5.31 -6.40
N THR A 170 14.94 5.93 -6.03
CA THR A 170 15.44 5.97 -4.65
C THR A 170 14.49 6.76 -3.75
N ARG A 171 14.05 7.95 -4.19
CA ARG A 171 13.08 8.78 -3.45
C ARG A 171 11.77 8.04 -3.19
N ASN A 172 11.24 7.32 -4.19
CA ASN A 172 10.06 6.48 -4.06
C ASN A 172 10.23 5.37 -3.01
N ILE A 173 11.35 4.65 -3.01
CA ILE A 173 11.61 3.60 -2.03
C ILE A 173 11.78 4.20 -0.62
N VAL A 174 12.57 5.27 -0.47
CA VAL A 174 12.85 5.89 0.83
C VAL A 174 11.59 6.51 1.42
N THR A 175 10.79 7.22 0.62
CA THR A 175 9.54 7.84 1.11
C THR A 175 8.52 6.78 1.54
N TYR A 176 8.49 5.62 0.85
CA TYR A 176 7.66 4.49 1.25
C TYR A 176 8.08 3.96 2.61
N VAL A 177 9.38 3.69 2.80
CA VAL A 177 9.92 3.18 4.06
C VAL A 177 9.68 4.17 5.20
N GLN A 178 9.90 5.47 4.97
CA GLN A 178 9.58 6.53 5.94
C GLN A 178 8.10 6.50 6.34
N GLY A 179 7.19 6.48 5.36
CA GLY A 179 5.74 6.44 5.63
C GLY A 179 5.31 5.17 6.36
N TYR A 180 5.91 4.02 6.03
CA TYR A 180 5.61 2.74 6.66
C TYR A 180 5.97 2.71 8.16
N THR A 181 6.88 3.58 8.62
CA THR A 181 7.16 3.73 10.06
C THR A 181 5.98 4.28 10.86
N ILE A 182 5.00 4.88 10.17
CA ILE A 182 3.76 5.42 10.74
C ILE A 182 2.61 4.44 10.47
N SER A 183 2.30 4.19 9.20
CA SER A 183 1.26 3.26 8.77
C SER A 183 1.48 2.83 7.31
N ARG A 184 0.79 1.77 6.88
CA ARG A 184 0.83 1.34 5.48
C ARG A 184 0.17 2.37 4.54
N ALA A 185 -0.91 3.01 4.98
CA ALA A 185 -1.54 4.10 4.23
C ALA A 185 -0.60 5.30 4.07
N ASN A 186 0.17 5.66 5.10
CA ASN A 186 1.21 6.68 5.00
C ASN A 186 2.26 6.33 3.95
N ALA A 187 2.72 5.07 3.92
CA ALA A 187 3.69 4.61 2.92
C ALA A 187 3.16 4.79 1.48
N VAL A 188 1.91 4.38 1.23
CA VAL A 188 1.25 4.53 -0.08
C VAL A 188 1.08 6.00 -0.47
N LEU A 189 0.57 6.82 0.46
CA LEU A 189 0.31 8.23 0.19
C LEU A 189 1.60 9.01 -0.07
N ASN A 190 2.66 8.73 0.69
CA ASN A 190 3.97 9.35 0.51
C ASN A 190 4.54 9.11 -0.90
N VAL A 191 4.45 7.88 -1.41
CA VAL A 191 4.90 7.57 -2.78
C VAL A 191 4.02 8.24 -3.82
N LEU A 192 2.69 8.25 -3.61
CA LEU A 192 1.78 8.96 -4.50
C LEU A 192 2.14 10.44 -4.61
N ILE A 193 2.45 11.09 -3.48
CA ILE A 193 2.91 12.50 -3.46
C ILE A 193 4.18 12.68 -4.29
N ILE A 194 5.21 11.84 -4.08
CA ILE A 194 6.47 11.91 -4.84
C ILE A 194 6.22 11.72 -6.34
N LYS A 195 5.40 10.74 -6.75
CA LYS A 195 5.07 10.53 -8.17
C LYS A 195 4.34 11.71 -8.80
N VAL A 196 3.45 12.37 -8.06
CA VAL A 196 2.76 13.58 -8.55
C VAL A 196 3.76 14.73 -8.76
N ILE A 197 4.70 14.92 -7.82
CA ILE A 197 5.73 15.96 -7.92
C ILE A 197 6.69 15.66 -9.09
N GLU A 198 7.20 14.42 -9.19
CA GLU A 198 8.05 13.96 -10.30
C GLU A 198 7.43 14.27 -11.67
N LYS A 199 6.10 14.16 -11.77
CA LYS A 199 5.39 14.40 -13.02
C LYS A 199 5.30 15.89 -13.41
N GLU A 200 5.45 16.78 -12.44
CA GLU A 200 5.38 18.24 -12.60
C GLU A 200 6.73 18.88 -12.91
N ASP A 201 7.85 18.21 -12.57
CA ASP A 201 9.22 18.60 -12.90
C ASP A 201 9.56 18.37 -14.41
#